data_AF-A0A965I628-F1
#
_entry.id   AF-A0A965I628-F1
#
_cell.length_a   1.000
_cell.length_b   1.000
_cell.length_c   1.000
_cell.angle_alpha   90.00
_cell.angle_beta   90.00
_cell.angle_gamma   90.00
#
_symmetry.space_group_name_H-M   'P 1'
#
loop_
_entity.id
_entity.type
_entity.pdbx_description
1 polymer ?
#
loop_
_entity_poly.entity_id
_entity_poly.type
_entity_poly.pdbx_seq_one_letter_code
_entity_poly.pdbx_strand_id
1 'polypeptide(L)'
;MALNIKSDGLLAPLKTILAGYKHLDIFVFDMSVPDSRSYLNSDLSTFMRMSEVEKTVAWLDQAEGIWLDGFFSIWYDSAMLHSILNKGKKICIVSSELHGRDHMELWSLLNSFTHYESLILCTDLPEKAATYFENGCQQ
;
A
#
# COMPACT_ATOMS: atom_id res chain seq x y z
N MET A 1 1.74 8.28 -5.89
CA MET A 1 2.23 7.32 -6.91
C MET A 1 2.99 6.20 -6.22
N ALA A 2 2.72 4.95 -6.60
CA ALA A 2 3.40 3.77 -6.05
C ALA A 2 4.48 3.31 -7.03
N LEU A 3 5.74 3.17 -6.58
CA LEU A 3 6.85 2.69 -7.40
C LEU A 3 7.29 1.30 -6.95
N ASN A 4 7.02 0.30 -7.79
CA ASN A 4 7.45 -1.07 -7.55
C ASN A 4 8.93 -1.24 -7.90
N ILE A 5 9.75 -1.62 -6.93
CA ILE A 5 11.18 -1.87 -7.13
C ILE A 5 11.38 -3.35 -7.51
N LYS A 6 11.78 -3.59 -8.77
CA LYS A 6 11.94 -4.93 -9.34
C LYS A 6 13.36 -5.48 -9.34
N SER A 7 14.32 -4.71 -8.83
CA SER A 7 15.72 -5.12 -8.72
C SER A 7 16.39 -4.40 -7.57
N ASP A 8 17.31 -5.09 -6.90
CA ASP A 8 18.11 -4.53 -5.81
C ASP A 8 19.12 -3.49 -6.33
N GLY A 9 19.54 -2.58 -5.45
CA GLY A 9 20.56 -1.56 -5.76
C GLY A 9 20.05 -0.38 -6.60
N LEU A 10 18.74 -0.25 -6.78
CA LEU A 10 18.13 0.83 -7.58
C LEU A 10 17.99 2.17 -6.84
N LEU A 11 18.30 2.24 -5.53
CA LEU A 11 18.07 3.45 -4.73
C LEU A 11 18.77 4.69 -5.31
N ALA A 12 20.07 4.59 -5.59
CA ALA A 12 20.86 5.72 -6.09
C ALA A 12 20.39 6.27 -7.45
N PRO A 13 20.22 5.44 -8.51
CA PRO A 13 19.68 5.93 -9.77
C PRO A 13 18.24 6.44 -9.63
N LEU A 14 17.41 5.80 -8.80
CA LEU A 14 16.05 6.25 -8.55
C LEU A 14 16.04 7.66 -7.93
N LYS A 15 16.84 7.90 -6.88
CA LYS A 15 16.93 9.22 -6.25
C LYS A 15 17.38 10.31 -7.23
N THR A 16 18.32 9.98 -8.11
CA THR A 16 18.79 10.92 -9.16
C THR A 16 17.62 11.35 -10.06
N ILE A 17 16.78 10.42 -10.47
CA ILE A 17 15.59 10.70 -11.30
C ILE A 17 14.57 11.51 -10.50
N LEU A 18 14.24 11.07 -9.28
CA LEU A 18 13.21 11.68 -8.43
C LEU A 18 13.57 13.10 -7.97
N ALA A 19 14.85 13.48 -7.95
CA ALA A 19 15.28 14.84 -7.67
C ALA A 19 14.66 15.88 -8.63
N GLY A 20 14.29 15.47 -9.85
CA GLY A 20 13.57 16.31 -10.82
C GLY A 20 12.07 16.45 -10.57
N TYR A 21 11.49 15.69 -9.63
CA TYR A 21 10.04 15.55 -9.43
C TYR A 21 9.61 15.78 -7.98
N LYS A 22 10.07 16.87 -7.36
CA LYS A 22 9.89 17.15 -5.92
C LYS A 22 8.44 17.29 -5.43
N HIS A 23 7.48 17.46 -6.33
CA HIS A 23 6.06 17.64 -5.98
C HIS A 23 5.24 16.34 -6.04
N LEU A 24 5.83 15.24 -6.50
CA LEU A 24 5.13 13.97 -6.56
C LEU A 24 5.11 13.33 -5.17
N ASP A 25 3.92 13.02 -4.67
CA ASP A 25 3.75 12.13 -3.53
C ASP A 25 4.06 10.70 -4.01
N ILE A 26 5.20 10.16 -3.58
CA ILE A 26 5.74 8.89 -4.03
C ILE A 26 6.05 8.02 -2.83
N PHE A 27 5.67 6.75 -2.91
CA PHE A 27 6.24 5.71 -2.08
C PHE A 27 6.82 4.59 -2.95
N VAL A 28 7.84 3.93 -2.43
CA VAL A 28 8.45 2.73 -3.02
C VAL A 28 8.02 1.50 -2.25
N PHE A 29 7.97 0.36 -2.94
CA PHE A 29 7.63 -0.94 -2.36
C PHE A 29 8.25 -2.09 -3.16
N ASP A 30 8.11 -3.30 -2.63
CA ASP A 30 8.51 -4.56 -3.30
C ASP A 30 10.03 -4.83 -3.40
N MET A 31 10.86 -4.07 -2.68
CA MET A 31 12.29 -4.38 -2.52
C MET A 31 12.50 -5.72 -1.82
N SER A 32 13.65 -6.36 -2.06
CA SER A 32 14.08 -7.46 -1.20
C SER A 32 14.27 -6.97 0.25
N VAL A 33 14.08 -7.84 1.24
CA VAL A 33 14.25 -7.47 2.66
C VAL A 33 15.64 -6.87 2.96
N PRO A 34 16.75 -7.44 2.42
CA PRO A 34 18.07 -6.81 2.56
C PRO A 34 18.17 -5.43 1.89
N ASP A 35 17.67 -5.28 0.66
CA ASP A 35 17.76 -4.03 -0.10
C ASP A 35 16.92 -2.90 0.52
N SER A 36 15.77 -3.27 1.10
CA SER A 36 14.85 -2.37 1.83
C SER A 36 15.57 -1.55 2.90
N ARG A 37 16.62 -2.08 3.53
CA ARG A 37 17.39 -1.36 4.55
C ARG A 37 17.98 -0.05 4.03
N SER A 38 18.41 0.00 2.77
CA SER A 38 18.98 1.23 2.19
C SER A 38 17.90 2.29 1.97
N TYR A 39 16.71 1.88 1.53
CA TYR A 39 15.55 2.74 1.31
C TYR A 39 14.99 3.30 2.63
N LEU A 40 14.87 2.46 3.66
CA LEU A 40 14.42 2.86 5.00
C LEU A 40 15.35 3.88 5.68
N ASN A 41 16.64 3.89 5.31
CA ASN A 41 17.61 4.89 5.77
C ASN A 41 17.71 6.11 4.84
N SER A 42 16.84 6.20 3.85
CA SER A 42 16.75 7.32 2.92
C SER A 42 15.56 8.23 3.24
N ASP A 43 15.37 9.25 2.42
CA ASP A 43 14.24 10.20 2.45
C ASP A 43 13.03 9.72 1.64
N LEU A 44 13.09 8.53 1.02
CA LEU A 44 11.98 7.98 0.25
C LEU A 44 10.98 7.26 1.16
N SER A 45 9.70 7.60 1.01
CA SER A 45 8.60 6.88 1.66
C SER A 45 8.63 5.40 1.25
N THR A 46 8.77 4.52 2.23
CA THR A 46 8.98 3.09 1.99
C THR A 46 7.87 2.27 2.61
N PHE A 47 7.21 1.46 1.78
CA PHE A 47 6.14 0.57 2.18
C PHE A 47 6.65 -0.88 2.16
N MET A 48 6.43 -1.59 3.27
CA MET A 48 6.85 -2.98 3.40
C MET A 48 5.67 -3.92 3.13
N ARG A 49 5.95 -5.04 2.46
CA ARG A 49 4.91 -6.02 2.10
C ARG A 49 4.35 -6.70 3.34
N MET A 50 3.04 -6.92 3.35
CA MET A 50 2.35 -7.81 4.26
C MET A 50 1.32 -8.62 3.46
N SER A 51 1.31 -9.93 3.64
CA SER A 51 0.38 -10.84 2.94
C SER A 51 0.00 -12.03 3.81
N GLU A 52 -0.90 -12.87 3.33
CA GLU A 52 -1.29 -14.10 4.03
C GLU A 52 -0.11 -15.08 4.22
N VAL A 53 0.90 -15.01 3.34
CA VAL A 53 2.12 -15.82 3.39
C VAL A 53 3.25 -15.14 4.17
N GLU A 54 3.24 -13.80 4.26
CA GLU A 54 4.25 -12.97 4.92
C GLU A 54 3.59 -12.01 5.92
N LYS A 55 3.00 -12.55 7.00
CA LYS A 55 2.27 -11.74 7.99
C LYS A 55 3.17 -10.91 8.90
N THR A 56 4.43 -11.31 9.06
CA THR A 56 5.41 -10.57 9.85
C THR A 56 6.14 -9.57 8.95
N VAL A 57 5.83 -8.29 9.11
CA VAL A 57 6.42 -7.21 8.33
C VAL A 57 7.83 -6.91 8.82
N ALA A 58 8.82 -7.10 7.95
CA ALA A 58 10.19 -6.71 8.25
C ALA A 58 10.29 -5.18 8.41
N TRP A 59 11.04 -4.72 9.43
CA TRP A 59 11.30 -3.30 9.67
C TRP A 59 10.04 -2.42 9.85
N LEU A 60 8.93 -2.99 10.34
CA LEU A 60 7.65 -2.28 10.46
C LEU A 60 7.76 -0.93 11.18
N ASP A 61 8.58 -0.85 12.23
CA ASP A 61 8.74 0.39 13.00
C ASP A 61 9.34 1.53 12.16
N GLN A 62 10.22 1.19 11.21
CA GLN A 62 10.89 2.16 10.31
C GLN A 62 10.08 2.45 9.04
N ALA A 63 9.28 1.48 8.58
CA ALA A 63 8.46 1.65 7.38
C ALA A 63 7.40 2.75 7.58
N GLU A 64 7.14 3.57 6.57
CA GLU A 64 6.08 4.58 6.63
C GLU A 64 4.69 3.96 6.41
N GLY A 65 4.65 2.87 5.64
CA GLY A 65 3.40 2.17 5.36
C GLY A 65 3.57 0.69 5.05
N ILE A 66 2.43 0.07 4.79
CA ILE A 66 2.31 -1.35 4.45
C ILE A 66 1.72 -1.48 3.04
N TRP A 67 2.37 -2.27 2.20
CA TRP A 67 1.76 -2.81 0.97
C TRP A 67 1.03 -4.10 1.34
N LEU A 68 -0.28 -4.02 1.52
CA LEU A 68 -1.12 -5.09 2.03
C LEU A 68 -1.74 -5.87 0.86
N ASP A 69 -1.23 -7.07 0.66
CA ASP A 69 -1.62 -7.94 -0.45
C ASP A 69 -2.42 -9.15 0.05
N GLY A 70 -3.32 -9.66 -0.79
CA GLY A 70 -4.12 -10.85 -0.53
C GLY A 70 -4.21 -11.68 -1.80
N PHE A 71 -3.26 -12.58 -2.02
CA PHE A 71 -3.17 -13.39 -3.23
C PHE A 71 -4.40 -14.28 -3.40
N PHE A 72 -4.80 -14.99 -2.35
CA PHE A 72 -5.81 -16.05 -2.39
C PHE A 72 -7.16 -15.62 -1.83
N SER A 73 -7.16 -14.75 -0.81
CA SER A 73 -8.38 -14.32 -0.11
C SER A 73 -8.13 -13.03 0.68
N ILE A 74 -9.21 -12.42 1.15
CA ILE A 74 -9.13 -11.37 2.17
C ILE A 74 -8.83 -12.06 3.51
N TRP A 75 -7.64 -11.81 4.06
CA TRP A 75 -7.15 -12.48 5.28
C TRP A 75 -7.01 -11.53 6.48
N TYR A 76 -7.35 -10.26 6.28
CA TYR A 76 -7.35 -9.18 7.26
C TYR A 76 -8.77 -8.63 7.43
N ASP A 77 -9.04 -8.00 8.56
CA ASP A 77 -10.34 -7.43 8.91
C ASP A 77 -10.21 -5.96 9.32
N SER A 78 -11.34 -5.32 9.62
CA SER A 78 -11.36 -3.91 10.06
C SER A 78 -10.52 -3.68 11.32
N ALA A 79 -10.47 -4.64 12.24
CA ALA A 79 -9.71 -4.51 13.48
C ALA A 79 -8.20 -4.45 13.21
N MET A 80 -7.71 -5.29 12.29
CA MET A 80 -6.32 -5.24 11.84
C MET A 80 -5.99 -3.92 11.14
N LEU A 81 -6.85 -3.46 10.22
CA LEU A 81 -6.66 -2.20 9.52
C LEU A 81 -6.58 -1.02 10.49
N HIS A 82 -7.52 -0.91 11.44
CA HIS A 82 -7.48 0.12 12.48
C HIS A 82 -6.22 0.01 13.35
N SER A 83 -5.79 -1.19 13.72
CA SER A 83 -4.57 -1.39 14.52
C SER A 83 -3.33 -0.84 13.81
N ILE A 84 -3.23 -1.02 12.49
CA ILE A 84 -2.13 -0.49 11.68
C ILE A 84 -2.24 1.04 11.55
N LEU A 85 -3.43 1.56 11.20
CA LEU A 85 -3.67 3.00 11.05
C LEU A 85 -3.42 3.76 12.36
N ASN A 86 -3.85 3.21 13.50
CA ASN A 86 -3.66 3.81 14.83
C ASN A 86 -2.18 3.86 15.26
N LYS A 87 -1.30 3.07 14.63
CA LYS A 87 0.16 3.17 14.81
C LYS A 87 0.77 4.28 13.94
N GLY A 88 -0.05 5.07 13.25
CA GLY A 88 0.38 6.12 12.33
C GLY A 88 0.96 5.59 11.03
N LYS A 89 0.70 4.32 10.68
CA LYS A 89 1.18 3.71 9.42
C LYS A 89 0.17 3.94 8.31
N LYS A 90 0.67 4.20 7.10
CA LYS A 90 -0.15 4.17 5.88
C LYS A 90 -0.39 2.72 5.43
N ILE A 91 -1.47 2.48 4.69
CA ILE A 91 -1.78 1.17 4.10
C ILE A 91 -2.11 1.39 2.63
N CYS A 92 -1.40 0.71 1.74
CA CYS A 92 -1.83 0.53 0.36
C CYS A 92 -2.36 -0.88 0.19
N ILE A 93 -3.65 -1.01 -0.13
CA ILE A 93 -4.36 -2.28 -0.21
C ILE A 93 -4.47 -2.69 -1.67
N VAL A 94 -4.00 -3.90 -1.98
CA VAL A 94 -4.14 -4.51 -3.30
C VAL A 94 -5.56 -5.02 -3.47
N SER A 95 -6.27 -4.50 -4.46
CA SER A 95 -7.64 -4.88 -4.72
C SER A 95 -7.73 -6.31 -5.28
N SER A 96 -8.80 -7.04 -4.94
CA SER A 96 -8.89 -8.48 -5.20
C SER A 96 -8.92 -8.84 -6.70
N GLU A 97 -9.37 -7.93 -7.56
CA GLU A 97 -9.40 -8.14 -9.01
C GLU A 97 -8.00 -8.17 -9.64
N LEU A 98 -6.98 -7.61 -8.98
CA LEU A 98 -5.59 -7.74 -9.43
C LEU A 98 -5.09 -9.20 -9.37
N HIS A 99 -5.81 -10.06 -8.62
CA HIS A 99 -5.61 -11.51 -8.58
C HIS A 99 -6.71 -12.28 -9.29
N GLY A 100 -7.54 -11.61 -10.10
CA GLY A 100 -8.64 -12.22 -10.84
C GLY A 100 -9.84 -12.63 -9.98
N ARG A 101 -9.95 -12.11 -8.76
CA ARG A 101 -11.06 -12.39 -7.82
C ARG A 101 -12.08 -11.25 -7.82
N ASP A 102 -13.27 -11.50 -7.28
CA ASP A 102 -14.27 -10.46 -7.08
C ASP A 102 -13.81 -9.42 -6.05
N HIS A 103 -14.01 -8.14 -6.32
CA HIS A 103 -13.55 -7.02 -5.49
C HIS A 103 -14.59 -6.48 -4.52
N MET A 104 -15.87 -6.85 -4.67
CA MET A 104 -16.98 -6.24 -3.93
C MET A 104 -16.90 -6.49 -2.44
N GLU A 105 -16.44 -7.68 -2.02
CA GLU A 105 -16.23 -8.01 -0.62
C GLU A 105 -15.20 -7.07 0.02
N LEU A 106 -14.06 -6.86 -0.66
CA LEU A 106 -13.03 -5.96 -0.18
C LEU A 106 -13.51 -4.51 -0.19
N TRP A 107 -14.13 -4.05 -1.27
CA TRP A 107 -14.59 -2.65 -1.34
C TRP A 107 -15.65 -2.35 -0.29
N SER A 108 -16.54 -3.31 0.00
CA SER A 108 -17.51 -3.21 1.08
C SER A 108 -16.83 -3.03 2.45
N LEU A 109 -15.78 -3.80 2.74
CA LEU A 109 -14.96 -3.62 3.95
C LEU A 109 -14.35 -2.21 4.01
N LEU A 110 -13.82 -1.72 2.89
CA LEU A 110 -13.13 -0.43 2.80
C LEU A 110 -14.06 0.80 2.87
N ASN A 111 -15.37 0.67 2.69
CA ASN A 111 -16.31 1.78 2.83
C ASN A 111 -16.21 2.48 4.19
N SER A 112 -15.96 1.71 5.26
CA SER A 112 -15.79 2.26 6.60
C SER A 112 -14.48 3.03 6.81
N PHE A 113 -13.59 3.06 5.80
CA PHE A 113 -12.26 3.66 5.88
C PHE A 113 -12.04 4.83 4.91
N THR A 114 -13.05 5.26 4.17
CA THR A 114 -12.93 6.36 3.17
C THR A 114 -12.46 7.69 3.74
N HIS A 115 -12.61 7.90 5.04
CA HIS A 115 -12.14 9.09 5.76
C HIS A 115 -10.65 9.05 6.13
N TYR A 116 -9.96 7.92 5.96
CA TYR A 116 -8.52 7.81 6.21
C TYR A 116 -7.73 8.15 4.95
N GLU A 117 -7.11 9.33 4.91
CA GLU A 117 -6.14 9.69 3.86
C GLU A 117 -4.93 8.73 3.82
N SER A 118 -4.64 8.07 4.95
CA SER A 118 -3.56 7.09 5.08
C SER A 118 -3.91 5.71 4.51
N LEU A 119 -5.13 5.49 4.01
CA LEU A 119 -5.53 4.27 3.33
C LEU A 119 -5.66 4.51 1.82
N ILE A 120 -4.92 3.73 1.04
CA ILE A 120 -4.79 3.86 -0.41
C ILE A 120 -5.28 2.55 -1.03
N LEU A 121 -6.16 2.62 -2.04
CA LEU A 121 -6.57 1.46 -2.83
C LEU A 121 -5.71 1.36 -4.11
N CYS A 122 -5.12 0.19 -4.35
CA CYS A 122 -4.49 -0.16 -5.62
C CYS A 122 -5.44 -1.04 -6.42
N THR A 123 -5.94 -0.52 -7.55
CA THR A 123 -6.95 -1.18 -8.39
C THR A 123 -6.74 -0.83 -9.87
N ASP A 124 -7.05 -1.78 -10.75
CA ASP A 124 -7.14 -1.56 -12.21
C ASP A 124 -8.49 -0.96 -12.62
N LEU A 125 -9.38 -0.70 -11.67
CA LEU A 125 -10.73 -0.17 -11.87
C LEU A 125 -10.92 1.20 -11.22
N PRO A 126 -10.04 2.20 -11.43
CA PRO A 126 -10.06 3.47 -10.69
C PRO A 126 -11.36 4.25 -10.84
N GLU A 127 -11.95 4.30 -12.03
CA GLU A 127 -13.22 5.02 -12.28
C GLU A 127 -14.40 4.34 -11.55
N LYS A 128 -14.41 3.01 -11.50
CA LYS A 128 -15.44 2.25 -10.77
C LYS A 128 -15.27 2.40 -9.27
N ALA A 129 -14.03 2.38 -8.78
CA ALA A 129 -13.72 2.62 -7.37
C ALA A 129 -14.18 4.03 -6.96
N ALA A 130 -13.83 5.06 -7.73
CA ALA A 130 -14.29 6.43 -7.48
C ALA A 130 -15.82 6.49 -7.38
N THR A 131 -16.53 5.94 -8.38
CA THR A 131 -18.00 5.88 -8.37
C THR A 131 -18.55 5.12 -7.16
N TYR A 132 -17.93 4.00 -6.78
CA TYR A 132 -18.37 3.17 -5.66
C TYR A 132 -18.23 3.90 -4.32
N PHE A 133 -17.06 4.46 -4.04
CA PHE A 133 -16.75 5.11 -2.76
C PHE A 133 -17.36 6.52 -2.63
N GLU A 134 -17.64 7.22 -3.72
CA GLU A 134 -18.41 8.48 -3.69
C GLU A 134 -19.88 8.24 -3.30
N ASN A 135 -20.51 7.20 -3.85
CA ASN A 135 -21.92 6.87 -3.57
C ASN A 135 -22.14 6.23 -2.19
N GLY A 136 -21.12 5.57 -1.63
CA GLY A 136 -21.16 5.01 -0.27
C GLY A 136 -21.11 6.06 0.84
N CYS A 137 -20.71 7.29 0.54
CA CYS A 137 -20.64 8.41 1.49
C CYS A 137 -22.01 9.07 1.77
N GLN A 138 -23.08 8.64 1.06
CA GLN A 138 -24.43 9.19 1.17
C GLN A 138 -25.43 8.33 1.97
N GLN A 139 -24.96 7.30 2.70
CA GLN A 139 -25.81 6.47 3.56
C GLN A 139 -25.43 6.58 5.04
#